data_AF-A0A5D2UTB1-F1
#
_entry.id   AF-A0A5D2UTB1-F1
#
_cell.length_a   1.000
_cell.length_b   1.000
_cell.length_c   1.000
_cell.angle_alpha   90.00
_cell.angle_beta   90.00
_cell.angle_gamma   90.00
#
_symmetry.space_group_name_H-M   'P 1'
#
loop_
_entity.id
_entity.type
_entity.pdbx_description
1 polymer ?
#
loop_
_entity_poly.entity_id
_entity_poly.type
_entity_poly.pdbx_seq_one_letter_code
_entity_poly.pdbx_strand_id
1 'polypeptide(L)'
;MSQKTMEVVKNLDIKRYMGRWYEIASFPSRFQPRNGVNTRATYTLNEDGTVHVLNETFTDGKRGFIEGTAYEADPQSDEAKLKYALIGQPSRNYLWVLCRQTHMDDEIYNQLVQKAKDEGYDVSKLHKTHKAILHLKEMTLPRTPKAFGGSNPF
;
A
#
# COMPACT_ATOMS: atom_id res chain seq x y z
N MET A 1 -6.77 2.75 25.09
CA MET A 1 -6.31 3.68 24.03
C MET A 1 -7.40 3.77 22.99
N SER A 2 -8.04 4.93 22.82
CA SER A 2 -8.99 5.13 21.71
C SER A 2 -8.20 5.11 20.40
N GLN A 3 -8.55 4.21 19.50
CA GLN A 3 -7.95 4.15 18.18
C GLN A 3 -8.53 5.31 17.37
N LYS A 4 -7.84 6.46 17.38
CA LYS A 4 -8.21 7.61 16.57
C LYS A 4 -8.09 7.21 15.10
N THR A 5 -9.22 6.99 14.45
CA THR A 5 -9.30 6.67 13.03
C THR A 5 -8.84 7.89 12.24
N MET A 6 -7.95 7.70 11.27
CA MET A 6 -7.61 8.75 10.31
C MET A 6 -8.81 8.99 9.41
N GLU A 7 -9.31 10.23 9.39
CA GLU A 7 -10.37 10.62 8.47
C GLU A 7 -9.82 10.69 7.03
N VAL A 8 -10.59 10.17 6.09
CA VAL A 8 -10.24 10.19 4.66
C VAL A 8 -11.01 11.30 3.97
N VAL A 9 -10.38 11.94 2.98
CA VAL A 9 -11.01 12.97 2.17
C VAL A 9 -12.24 12.39 1.48
N LYS A 10 -13.35 13.10 1.57
CA LYS A 10 -14.60 12.78 0.88
C LYS A 10 -14.79 13.66 -0.35
N ASN A 11 -15.53 13.15 -1.33
CA ASN A 11 -15.87 13.87 -2.57
C ASN A 11 -14.61 14.40 -3.28
N LEU A 12 -13.57 13.58 -3.35
CA LEU A 12 -12.34 13.93 -4.04
C LEU A 12 -12.64 14.12 -5.53
N ASP A 13 -12.36 15.31 -6.05
CA ASP A 13 -12.31 15.54 -7.49
C ASP A 13 -11.07 14.84 -8.06
N ILE A 14 -11.27 13.61 -8.53
CA ILE A 14 -10.21 12.76 -9.06
C ILE A 14 -9.48 13.42 -10.23
N LYS A 15 -10.17 14.21 -11.05
CA LYS A 15 -9.58 14.89 -12.20
C LYS A 15 -8.59 15.97 -11.75
N ARG A 16 -8.92 16.70 -10.67
CA ARG A 16 -7.99 17.66 -10.05
C ARG A 16 -6.81 17.02 -9.33
N TYR A 17 -6.96 15.78 -8.88
CA TYR A 17 -5.88 15.03 -8.24
C TYR A 17 -4.80 14.56 -9.25
N MET A 18 -5.17 14.44 -10.52
CA MET A 18 -4.26 14.00 -11.58
C MET A 18 -3.09 14.97 -11.79
N GLY A 19 -2.03 14.46 -12.43
CA GLY A 19 -0.81 15.21 -12.68
C GLY A 19 0.29 14.87 -11.68
N ARG A 20 1.27 15.77 -11.57
CA ARG A 20 2.53 15.52 -10.87
C ARG A 20 2.51 16.09 -9.46
N TRP A 21 2.91 15.27 -8.51
CA TRP A 21 3.12 15.60 -7.11
C TRP A 21 4.57 15.36 -6.73
N TYR A 22 5.21 16.34 -6.10
CA TYR A 22 6.58 16.21 -5.61
C TYR A 22 6.57 15.76 -4.14
N GLU A 23 7.39 14.77 -3.82
CA GLU A 23 7.61 14.38 -2.43
C GLU A 23 8.43 15.47 -1.72
N ILE A 24 7.86 16.07 -0.67
CA ILE A 24 8.52 17.12 0.11
C ILE A 24 9.21 16.53 1.36
N ALA A 25 8.65 15.47 1.93
CA ALA A 25 9.20 14.76 3.08
C ALA A 25 8.65 13.34 3.15
N SER A 26 9.46 12.42 3.68
CA SER A 26 9.09 11.02 3.92
C SER A 26 9.81 10.49 5.16
N PHE A 27 9.26 9.46 5.80
CA PHE A 27 10.00 8.70 6.81
C PHE A 27 11.04 7.81 6.10
N PRO A 28 12.19 7.52 6.74
CA PRO A 28 13.19 6.63 6.18
C PRO A 28 12.58 5.28 5.75
N SER A 29 12.72 4.93 4.47
CA SER A 29 12.19 3.70 3.88
C SER A 29 13.32 2.89 3.23
N ARG A 30 13.23 1.56 3.32
CA ARG A 30 14.19 0.65 2.62
C ARG A 30 14.01 0.67 1.10
N PHE A 31 12.87 1.15 0.62
CA PHE A 31 12.51 1.17 -0.80
C PHE A 31 12.85 2.49 -1.49
N GLN A 32 13.28 3.51 -0.74
CA GLN A 32 13.68 4.81 -1.27
C GLN A 32 15.17 5.04 -1.02
N PRO A 33 15.95 5.43 -2.04
CA PRO A 33 17.35 5.77 -1.86
C PRO A 33 17.50 7.01 -0.98
N ARG A 34 18.44 6.99 -0.02
CA ARG A 34 18.66 8.11 0.91
C ARG A 34 19.11 9.40 0.23
N ASN A 35 19.77 9.30 -0.91
CA ASN A 35 20.23 10.42 -1.74
C ASN A 35 19.32 10.63 -2.96
N GLY A 36 18.09 10.11 -2.95
CA GLY A 36 17.11 10.37 -4.00
C GLY A 36 16.77 11.85 -4.09
N VAL A 37 16.81 12.41 -5.29
CA VAL A 37 16.38 13.78 -5.58
C VAL A 37 15.23 13.76 -6.59
N ASN A 38 14.44 14.85 -6.61
CA ASN A 38 13.31 14.99 -7.54
C ASN A 38 12.33 13.80 -7.45
N THR A 39 12.12 13.29 -6.24
CA THR A 39 11.17 12.21 -5.97
C THR A 39 9.75 12.71 -6.19
N ARG A 40 8.97 11.98 -6.99
CA ARG A 40 7.63 12.40 -7.40
C ARG A 40 6.71 11.25 -7.76
N ALA A 41 5.42 11.50 -7.68
CA ALA A 41 4.36 10.66 -8.21
C ALA A 41 3.63 11.39 -9.34
N THR A 42 3.35 10.71 -10.45
CA THR A 42 2.48 11.23 -11.52
C THR A 42 1.26 10.33 -11.64
N TYR A 43 0.08 10.91 -11.52
CA TYR A 43 -1.20 10.22 -11.61
C TYR A 43 -1.88 10.51 -12.95
N THR A 44 -2.34 9.46 -13.63
CA THR A 44 -3.03 9.53 -14.92
C THR A 44 -4.32 8.72 -14.84
N LEU A 45 -5.45 9.33 -15.20
CA LEU A 45 -6.74 8.66 -15.23
C LEU A 45 -6.87 7.89 -16.54
N ASN A 46 -7.15 6.59 -16.45
CA ASN A 46 -7.40 5.72 -17.59
C ASN A 46 -8.88 5.80 -18.01
N GLU A 47 -9.18 5.35 -19.24
CA GLU A 47 -10.54 5.31 -19.78
C GLU A 47 -11.49 4.39 -18.98
N ASP A 48 -10.93 3.33 -18.38
CA ASP A 48 -11.65 2.38 -17.52
C ASP A 48 -11.92 2.92 -16.10
N GLY A 49 -11.56 4.18 -15.81
CA GLY A 49 -11.73 4.82 -14.51
C GLY A 49 -10.63 4.49 -13.49
N THR A 50 -9.66 3.62 -13.84
CA THR A 50 -8.52 3.33 -12.96
C THR A 50 -7.46 4.43 -13.02
N VAL A 51 -6.59 4.49 -12.01
CA VAL A 51 -5.50 5.48 -11.96
C VAL A 51 -4.16 4.80 -12.21
N HIS A 52 -3.50 5.14 -13.30
CA HIS A 52 -2.08 4.83 -13.47
C HIS A 52 -1.24 5.73 -12.56
N VAL A 53 -0.28 5.13 -11.86
CA VAL A 53 0.60 5.75 -10.87
C VAL A 53 2.04 5.49 -11.28
N LEU A 54 2.78 6.56 -11.57
CA LEU A 54 4.21 6.50 -11.85
C LEU A 54 4.98 7.17 -10.70
N ASN A 55 5.73 6.40 -9.92
CA ASN A 55 6.63 6.92 -8.89
C ASN A 55 8.07 6.91 -9.41
N GLU A 56 8.76 8.04 -9.28
CA GLU A 56 10.10 8.25 -9.81
C GLU A 56 11.00 8.89 -8.75
N THR A 57 12.29 8.57 -8.80
CA THR A 57 13.36 9.26 -8.07
C THR A 57 14.63 9.23 -8.90
N PHE A 58 15.57 10.14 -8.62
CA PHE A 58 16.84 10.20 -9.32
C PHE A 58 17.99 10.07 -8.33
N THR A 59 18.95 9.21 -8.64
CA THR A 59 20.14 8.96 -7.83
C THR A 59 21.36 9.00 -8.74
N ASP A 60 22.31 9.90 -8.45
CA ASP A 60 23.53 10.07 -9.24
C ASP A 60 23.27 10.23 -10.75
N GLY A 61 22.22 11.00 -11.09
CA GLY A 61 21.78 11.23 -12.47
C GLY A 61 20.99 10.09 -13.11
N LYS A 62 20.86 8.93 -12.45
CA LYS A 62 20.09 7.78 -12.94
C LYS A 62 18.67 7.80 -12.41
N ARG A 63 17.69 7.58 -13.29
CA ARG A 63 16.27 7.48 -12.96
C ARG A 63 15.95 6.08 -12.40
N GLY A 64 15.40 6.02 -11.20
CA GLY A 64 14.70 4.86 -10.66
C GLY A 64 13.20 5.10 -10.70
N PHE A 65 12.41 4.10 -11.10
CA PHE A 65 10.96 4.25 -11.14
C PHE A 65 10.22 2.92 -10.95
N ILE A 66 9.01 3.04 -10.42
CA ILE A 66 8.01 1.98 -10.34
C ILE A 66 6.69 2.55 -10.86
N GLU A 67 5.91 1.70 -11.50
CA GLU A 67 4.61 2.08 -12.04
C GLU A 67 3.54 1.11 -11.56
N GLY A 68 2.28 1.52 -11.59
CA GLY A 68 1.19 0.66 -11.20
C GLY A 68 -0.17 1.20 -11.55
N THR A 69 -1.19 0.35 -11.41
CA THR A 69 -2.60 0.74 -11.54
C THR A 69 -3.26 0.66 -10.17
N ALA A 70 -3.96 1.73 -9.79
CA ALA A 70 -4.75 1.86 -8.58
C ALA A 70 -6.25 1.85 -8.90
N TYR A 71 -7.03 1.23 -8.01
CA TYR A 71 -8.46 0.98 -8.19
C TYR A 71 -9.25 1.51 -7.01
N GLU A 72 -10.39 2.15 -7.30
CA GLU A 72 -11.32 2.66 -6.29
C GLU A 72 -11.78 1.56 -5.33
N ALA A 73 -11.91 1.92 -4.05
CA ALA A 73 -12.19 0.93 -3.03
C ALA A 73 -13.64 0.48 -2.98
N ASP A 74 -14.55 1.42 -3.18
CA ASP A 74 -15.99 1.21 -3.17
C ASP A 74 -16.63 2.27 -4.07
N PRO A 75 -17.15 1.89 -5.26
CA PRO A 75 -17.83 2.81 -6.16
C PRO A 75 -19.10 3.46 -5.56
N GLN A 76 -19.60 2.96 -4.43
CA GLN A 76 -20.75 3.51 -3.72
C GLN A 76 -20.35 4.46 -2.58
N SER A 77 -19.05 4.62 -2.31
CA SER A 77 -18.53 5.49 -1.26
C SER A 77 -18.07 6.83 -1.82
N ASP A 78 -18.21 7.90 -1.03
CA ASP A 78 -17.63 9.20 -1.34
C ASP A 78 -16.19 9.35 -0.83
N GLU A 79 -15.63 8.33 -0.16
CA GLU A 79 -14.29 8.37 0.42
C GLU A 79 -13.19 8.04 -0.61
N ALA A 80 -12.14 8.86 -0.63
CA ALA A 80 -10.98 8.66 -1.48
C ALA A 80 -10.09 7.50 -1.00
N LYS A 81 -10.54 6.26 -1.19
CA LYS A 81 -9.83 5.04 -0.82
C LYS A 81 -9.52 4.20 -2.06
N LEU A 82 -8.36 3.56 -2.03
CA LEU A 82 -7.95 2.55 -3.00
C LEU A 82 -7.97 1.17 -2.33
N LYS A 83 -8.60 0.17 -2.96
CA LYS A 83 -8.73 -1.20 -2.38
C LYS A 83 -7.62 -2.14 -2.81
N TYR A 84 -7.19 -2.05 -4.06
CA TYR A 84 -6.13 -2.88 -4.61
C TYR A 84 -5.23 -2.11 -5.57
N ALA A 85 -4.03 -2.63 -5.77
CA ALA A 85 -3.06 -2.07 -6.71
C ALA A 85 -2.23 -3.18 -7.35
N LEU A 86 -1.93 -3.02 -8.64
CA LEU A 86 -0.94 -3.79 -9.38
C LEU A 86 0.28 -2.88 -9.60
N ILE A 87 1.44 -3.24 -9.05
CA ILE A 87 2.63 -2.37 -9.05
C ILE A 87 3.82 -3.17 -9.59
N GLY A 88 4.54 -2.64 -10.57
CA GLY A 88 5.69 -3.30 -11.15
C GLY A 88 6.84 -2.36 -11.51
N GLN A 89 7.93 -2.97 -11.95
CA GLN A 89 9.08 -2.26 -12.50
C GLN A 89 9.15 -2.43 -14.02
N PRO A 90 9.68 -1.43 -14.74
CA PRO A 90 9.91 -1.47 -16.19
C PRO A 90 10.85 -2.59 -16.63
N SER A 91 11.78 -2.97 -15.76
CA SER A 91 12.67 -4.12 -15.95
C SER A 91 11.91 -5.45 -15.96
N ARG A 92 10.65 -5.45 -15.52
CA ARG A 92 9.72 -6.60 -15.40
C ARG A 92 10.20 -7.71 -14.47
N ASN A 93 11.22 -7.42 -13.66
CA ASN A 93 11.76 -8.36 -12.69
C ASN A 93 11.01 -8.35 -11.35
N TYR A 94 10.21 -7.31 -11.12
CA TYR A 94 9.45 -7.15 -9.88
C TYR A 94 8.02 -6.73 -10.17
N LEU A 95 7.08 -7.40 -9.50
CA LEU A 95 5.65 -7.19 -9.60
C LEU A 95 5.01 -7.51 -8.24
N TRP A 96 4.07 -6.68 -7.82
CA TRP A 96 3.30 -6.85 -6.59
C TRP A 96 1.81 -6.64 -6.87
N VAL A 97 0.99 -7.53 -6.30
CA VAL A 97 -0.46 -7.33 -6.17
C VAL A 97 -0.73 -7.00 -4.71
N LEU A 98 -1.29 -5.83 -4.44
CA LEU A 98 -1.57 -5.35 -3.09
C LEU A 98 -3.08 -5.26 -2.87
N CYS A 99 -3.52 -5.61 -1.66
CA CYS A 99 -4.91 -5.46 -1.22
C CYS A 99 -4.94 -4.82 0.17
N ARG A 100 -5.92 -3.95 0.42
CA ARG A 100 -6.17 -3.40 1.77
C ARG A 100 -6.79 -4.43 2.72
N GLN A 101 -7.37 -5.52 2.19
CA GLN A 101 -7.92 -6.63 2.95
C GLN A 101 -6.96 -7.83 2.92
N THR A 102 -7.05 -8.70 3.92
CA THR A 102 -6.25 -9.94 4.00
C THR A 102 -6.66 -11.00 2.98
N HIS A 103 -7.73 -10.74 2.23
CA HIS A 103 -8.23 -11.56 1.14
C HIS A 103 -8.63 -10.66 -0.04
N MET A 104 -8.47 -11.18 -1.24
CA MET A 104 -8.92 -10.59 -2.49
C MET A 104 -9.78 -11.64 -3.19
N ASP A 105 -10.86 -11.20 -3.84
CA ASP A 105 -11.67 -12.06 -4.70
C ASP A 105 -10.80 -12.65 -5.84
N ASP A 106 -10.96 -13.95 -6.11
CA ASP A 106 -10.11 -14.64 -7.08
C ASP A 106 -10.35 -14.15 -8.51
N GLU A 107 -11.56 -13.66 -8.85
CA GLU A 107 -11.86 -13.07 -10.15
C GLU A 107 -11.06 -11.77 -10.33
N ILE A 108 -11.08 -10.88 -9.34
CA ILE A 108 -10.29 -9.64 -9.35
C ILE A 108 -8.79 -9.97 -9.43
N TYR A 109 -8.31 -10.93 -8.62
CA TYR A 109 -6.92 -11.35 -8.68
C TYR A 109 -6.53 -11.84 -10.08
N ASN A 110 -7.35 -12.68 -10.71
CA ASN A 110 -7.10 -13.20 -12.04
C ASN A 110 -7.13 -12.10 -13.11
N GLN A 111 -8.00 -11.10 -13.00
CA GLN A 111 -8.02 -9.92 -13.86
C GLN A 111 -6.70 -9.14 -13.75
N LEU A 112 -6.19 -8.91 -12.53
CA LEU A 112 -4.91 -8.23 -12.31
C LEU A 112 -3.72 -9.03 -12.85
N VAL A 113 -3.74 -10.36 -12.66
CA VAL A 113 -2.71 -11.25 -13.21
C VAL A 113 -2.76 -11.26 -14.74
N GLN A 114 -3.94 -11.26 -15.35
CA GLN A 114 -4.08 -11.19 -16.79
C GLN A 114 -3.55 -9.85 -17.33
N LYS A 115 -3.89 -8.73 -16.69
CA LYS A 115 -3.33 -7.42 -17.03
C LYS A 115 -1.81 -7.42 -16.96
N ALA A 116 -1.21 -8.00 -15.91
CA ALA A 116 0.24 -8.12 -15.81
C ALA A 116 0.84 -8.97 -16.95
N LYS A 117 0.17 -10.05 -17.38
CA LYS A 117 0.60 -10.82 -18.56
C LYS A 117 0.53 -10.00 -19.84
N ASP A 118 -0.54 -9.22 -20.02
CA ASP A 118 -0.75 -8.39 -21.21
C ASP A 118 0.30 -7.27 -21.28
N GLU A 119 0.70 -6.74 -20.12
CA GLU A 119 1.83 -5.82 -19.98
C GLU A 119 3.19 -6.51 -20.17
N GLY A 120 3.22 -7.85 -20.21
CA GLY A 120 4.36 -8.72 -20.52
C GLY A 120 5.27 -9.03 -19.33
N TYR A 121 4.71 -9.11 -18.13
CA TYR A 121 5.35 -9.72 -16.97
C TYR A 121 5.26 -11.24 -17.03
N ASP A 122 6.33 -11.92 -16.61
CA ASP A 122 6.31 -13.36 -16.39
C ASP A 122 5.61 -13.67 -15.05
N VAL A 123 4.28 -13.81 -15.11
CA VAL A 123 3.46 -14.05 -13.91
C VAL A 123 3.63 -15.43 -13.30
N SER A 124 4.36 -16.36 -13.94
CA SER A 124 4.68 -17.65 -13.32
C SER A 124 5.57 -17.49 -12.08
N LYS A 125 6.28 -16.36 -11.99
CA LYS A 125 7.09 -15.94 -10.82
C LYS A 125 6.27 -15.35 -9.68
N LEU A 126 4.96 -15.10 -9.88
CA LEU A 126 4.12 -14.59 -8.80
C LEU A 126 3.83 -15.68 -7.79
N HIS A 127 4.20 -15.41 -6.54
CA HIS A 127 3.86 -16.24 -5.40
C HIS A 127 2.77 -15.53 -4.58
N LYS A 128 1.57 -16.11 -4.52
CA LYS A 128 0.50 -15.61 -3.64
C LYS A 128 0.94 -15.84 -2.20
N THR A 129 1.02 -14.77 -1.42
CA THR A 129 1.33 -14.88 0.01
C THR A 129 0.17 -15.56 0.72
N HIS A 130 0.47 -16.58 1.54
CA HIS A 130 -0.56 -17.22 2.37
C HIS A 130 -1.03 -16.24 3.44
N LYS A 131 -2.31 -16.33 3.82
CA LYS A 131 -2.95 -15.48 4.83
C LYS A 131 -2.00 -15.23 6.00
N ALA A 132 -1.80 -13.96 6.36
CA ALA A 132 -1.45 -13.62 7.73
C ALA A 132 -2.68 -13.96 8.59
N ILE A 133 -2.86 -15.25 8.92
CA ILE A 133 -3.67 -15.62 10.06
C ILE A 133 -2.92 -14.99 11.23
N LEU A 134 -3.46 -13.89 11.76
CA LEU A 134 -3.15 -13.45 13.10
C LEU A 134 -3.45 -14.63 14.03
N HIS A 135 -2.47 -15.51 14.23
CA HIS A 135 -2.43 -16.41 15.35
C HIS A 135 -2.03 -15.55 16.56
N LEU A 136 -2.87 -14.57 16.90
CA LEU A 136 -2.92 -14.06 18.26
C LEU A 136 -3.62 -15.15 19.08
N LYS A 137 -2.89 -16.23 19.37
CA LYS A 137 -3.12 -16.92 20.63
C LYS A 137 -2.93 -15.84 21.68
N GLU A 138 -4.00 -15.56 22.40
CA GLU A 138 -3.96 -14.74 23.60
C GLU A 138 -2.72 -15.13 24.41
N MET A 139 -1.73 -14.25 24.46
CA MET A 139 -0.78 -14.22 25.56
C MET A 139 -1.60 -13.79 26.78
N THR A 140 -2.31 -14.74 27.37
CA THR A 140 -2.78 -14.68 28.73
C THR A 140 -1.52 -14.61 29.61
N LEU A 141 -1.05 -13.39 29.85
CA LEU A 141 -0.18 -13.12 30.98
C LEU A 141 -0.93 -13.59 32.24
N PRO A 142 -0.34 -14.42 33.11
CA PRO A 142 -0.97 -14.73 34.38
C PRO A 142 -1.10 -13.42 35.17
N ARG A 143 -2.35 -13.02 35.45
CA ARG A 143 -2.64 -11.99 36.44
C ARG A 143 -2.20 -12.54 37.79
N THR A 144 -1.05 -12.10 38.29
CA THR A 144 -0.80 -12.11 39.73
C THR A 144 -1.13 -10.73 40.28
N PRO A 145 -2.12 -10.59 41.18
CA PRO A 145 -2.24 -9.39 41.99
C PRO A 145 -1.12 -9.41 43.04
N LYS A 146 -0.17 -8.46 42.97
CA LYS A 146 0.61 -8.14 44.16
C LYS A 146 -0.28 -7.33 45.10
N ALA A 147 -0.80 -8.01 46.11
CA ALA A 147 -1.23 -7.36 47.34
C ALA A 147 0.00 -6.70 47.99
N PHE A 148 -0.04 -5.38 48.17
CA PHE A 148 0.77 -4.71 49.18
C PHE A 148 -0.16 -4.35 50.34
N GLY A 149 -0.39 -5.34 51.20
CA GLY A 149 -0.73 -5.13 52.60
C GLY A 149 0.49 -5.52 53.42
N GLY A 150 0.98 -4.63 54.26
CA GLY A 150 2.14 -4.91 55.10
C GLY A 150 2.80 -3.65 55.64
N SER A 151 2.29 -3.20 56.78
CA SER A 151 2.91 -2.31 57.76
C SER A 151 4.41 -2.55 57.94
N ASN A 152 5.19 -1.49 58.14
CA ASN A 152 6.43 -1.57 58.92
C ASN A 152 6.33 -0.65 60.15
N PRO A 153 6.57 -1.16 61.36
CA PRO A 153 6.73 -0.36 62.57
C PRO A 153 8.18 0.13 62.70
N PHE A 154 8.35 1.12 63.58
CA PHE A 154 9.57 1.85 63.97
C PHE A 154 9.90 3.08 63.11
#